data_AF-A0A2S7J3A3-F1
#
_entry.id   AF-A0A2S7J3A3-F1
#
_cell.length_a   1.000
_cell.length_b   1.000
_cell.length_c   1.000
_cell.angle_alpha   90.00
_cell.angle_beta   90.00
_cell.angle_gamma   90.00
#
_symmetry.space_group_name_H-M   'P 1'
#
loop_
_entity.id
_entity.type
_entity.pdbx_description
1 polymer ?
#
loop_
_entity_poly.entity_id
_entity_poly.type
_entity_poly.pdbx_seq_one_letter_code
_entity_poly.pdbx_strand_id
1 'polypeptide(L)'
;MAMRRFFNLAALGIALAFLSPGQINLAFADENLPRLLPEPGVSAHIEKREEGYVLIQPDGSKLVLLDSDWLAGLDGPVDFETGDYDFDGYTDLALRAREAGSLDVGVALYLYDQKARSFSPLIIEDELGGKLNCGELWNVERIPERKLIKSSCSLDGHYSRVDMLSIGRDRTVRLVQQSRPEEQISGWPYLIKPMRMVTYDPQGNSILETPIAPDETEQGWEVPLEKLTLYSNPDRQSATNAYLTKGDKVRKLAYAGDDWMKIAYQGKTGPLERWISLKEAYDLAVWQVENGQKPQPLQLGLADYSRVDKDQHYYRHLFTLTLSNEGQEAENLSYGELHLIFTSADGRQTTHKLYDLFNKTLEPGKSETLDDNPVQKRGGQYVIYHPVNDEDAYSPFFPEGLAVGKYRIRPVLTGPNLKSPIYSRDEIEMEYPPKLPGSLIEP
;
A
#
# COMPACT_ATOMS: atom_id res chain seq x y z
N MET A 1 16.84 0.55 -10.97
CA MET A 1 17.06 1.47 -12.14
C MET A 1 17.87 0.82 -13.27
N ALA A 2 18.83 -0.08 -13.02
CA ALA A 2 19.57 -0.76 -14.09
C ALA A 2 18.71 -1.73 -14.93
N MET A 3 17.71 -2.38 -14.31
CA MET A 3 16.88 -3.40 -14.98
C MET A 3 15.73 -2.88 -15.86
N ARG A 4 15.38 -1.58 -15.76
CA ARG A 4 14.43 -0.95 -16.69
C ARG A 4 14.92 -1.02 -18.15
N ARG A 5 16.20 -1.36 -18.35
CA ARG A 5 16.85 -1.60 -19.66
C ARG A 5 16.94 -3.07 -20.08
N PHE A 6 16.69 -4.04 -19.18
CA PHE A 6 16.72 -5.48 -19.52
C PHE A 6 15.54 -5.88 -20.42
N PHE A 7 14.36 -5.26 -20.25
CA PHE A 7 13.11 -5.71 -20.91
C PHE A 7 12.40 -4.67 -21.80
N ASN A 8 12.84 -3.41 -21.85
CA ASN A 8 12.17 -2.35 -22.63
C ASN A 8 12.56 -2.24 -24.12
N LEU A 9 13.44 -3.11 -24.65
CA LEU A 9 13.93 -2.97 -26.03
C LEU A 9 13.05 -3.63 -27.11
N ALA A 10 11.90 -4.20 -26.74
CA ALA A 10 10.92 -4.68 -27.72
C ALA A 10 10.21 -3.57 -28.52
N ALA A 11 10.41 -2.29 -28.16
CA ALA A 11 9.67 -1.16 -28.71
C ALA A 11 10.37 -0.38 -29.86
N LEU A 12 11.49 -0.86 -30.42
CA LEU A 12 12.07 -0.24 -31.64
C LEU A 12 12.06 -1.20 -32.83
N GLY A 13 10.88 -1.32 -33.46
CA GLY A 13 10.77 -1.83 -34.82
C GLY A 13 11.34 -0.84 -35.82
N ILE A 14 12.63 -0.98 -36.17
CA ILE A 14 13.18 -0.39 -37.40
C ILE A 14 13.48 -1.52 -38.37
N ALA A 15 12.61 -1.68 -39.36
CA ALA A 15 12.87 -2.50 -40.53
C ALA A 15 13.97 -1.82 -41.39
N LEU A 16 15.21 -2.31 -41.28
CA LEU A 16 16.28 -2.01 -42.22
C LEU A 16 16.61 -3.27 -43.01
N ALA A 17 16.00 -3.37 -44.19
CA ALA A 17 16.37 -4.34 -45.20
C ALA A 17 17.72 -3.92 -45.81
N PHE A 18 18.80 -4.60 -45.40
CA PHE A 18 20.05 -4.59 -46.14
C PHE A 18 20.31 -5.97 -46.76
N LEU A 19 20.27 -6.00 -48.09
CA LEU A 19 20.81 -7.07 -48.91
C LEU A 19 22.35 -7.01 -48.84
N SER A 20 22.96 -7.96 -48.14
CA SER A 20 24.40 -8.25 -48.24
C SER A 20 24.59 -9.77 -48.33
N PRO A 21 25.38 -10.28 -49.30
CA PRO A 21 25.56 -11.72 -49.50
C PRO A 21 26.63 -12.29 -48.54
N GLY A 22 26.29 -13.41 -47.90
CA GLY A 22 27.21 -14.46 -47.48
C GLY A 22 28.24 -14.11 -46.41
N GLN A 23 27.83 -14.13 -45.14
CA GLN A 23 28.75 -14.43 -44.04
C GLN A 23 28.35 -15.75 -43.39
N ILE A 24 29.36 -16.62 -43.28
CA ILE A 24 29.27 -17.98 -42.78
C ILE A 24 28.95 -17.91 -41.28
N ASN A 25 27.78 -18.43 -40.88
CA ASN A 25 27.42 -18.61 -39.48
C ASN A 25 28.46 -19.52 -38.82
N LEU A 26 29.31 -18.97 -37.96
CA LEU A 26 30.10 -19.75 -37.03
C LEU A 26 29.14 -20.22 -35.94
N ALA A 27 28.68 -21.47 -36.06
CA ALA A 27 27.93 -22.14 -35.01
C ALA A 27 28.84 -22.30 -33.79
N PHE A 28 28.53 -21.59 -32.71
CA PHE A 28 29.08 -21.87 -31.39
C PHE A 28 28.58 -23.25 -30.92
N ALA A 29 29.35 -23.89 -30.02
CA ALA A 29 29.12 -25.25 -29.52
C ALA A 29 27.64 -25.54 -29.24
N ASP A 30 27.19 -26.75 -29.60
CA ASP A 30 25.83 -27.28 -29.51
C ASP A 30 25.26 -27.18 -28.07
N GLU A 31 24.82 -25.98 -27.68
CA GLU A 31 23.88 -25.81 -26.58
C GLU A 31 22.58 -26.48 -27.04
N ASN A 32 22.11 -27.44 -26.24
CA ASN A 32 20.86 -28.15 -26.53
C ASN A 32 19.67 -27.22 -26.25
N LEU A 33 19.46 -26.25 -27.14
CA LEU A 33 18.43 -25.24 -27.05
C LEU A 33 17.07 -25.83 -27.45
N PRO A 34 15.98 -25.43 -26.76
CA PRO A 34 14.68 -25.99 -27.02
C PRO A 34 14.19 -25.64 -28.43
N ARG A 35 13.61 -26.64 -29.10
CA ARG A 35 12.76 -26.42 -30.26
C ARG A 35 11.35 -26.14 -29.79
N LEU A 36 10.77 -25.03 -30.23
CA LEU A 36 9.42 -24.61 -29.86
C LEU A 36 8.43 -25.14 -30.89
N LEU A 37 7.38 -25.80 -30.41
CA LEU A 37 6.30 -26.36 -31.21
C LEU A 37 4.95 -25.83 -30.68
N PRO A 38 4.62 -24.55 -30.94
CA PRO A 38 3.44 -23.91 -30.34
C PRO A 38 2.12 -24.51 -30.81
N GLU A 39 2.05 -24.99 -32.05
CA GLU A 39 0.92 -25.73 -32.60
C GLU A 39 1.36 -26.74 -33.69
N PRO A 40 0.52 -27.72 -34.08
CA PRO A 40 0.91 -28.75 -35.05
C PRO A 40 1.41 -28.17 -36.38
N GLY A 41 2.63 -28.51 -36.76
CA GLY A 41 3.25 -28.08 -38.02
C GLY A 41 3.88 -26.69 -37.99
N VAL A 42 3.81 -25.98 -36.86
CA VAL A 42 4.52 -24.72 -36.64
C VAL A 42 5.72 -24.98 -35.76
N SER A 43 6.89 -24.48 -36.15
CA SER A 43 8.09 -24.58 -35.33
C SER A 43 8.87 -23.28 -35.31
N ALA A 44 9.39 -22.96 -34.14
CA ALA A 44 10.38 -21.91 -33.91
C ALA A 44 11.55 -22.52 -33.13
N HIS A 45 12.71 -21.88 -33.12
CA HIS A 45 13.88 -22.37 -32.37
C HIS A 45 14.79 -21.23 -31.95
N ILE A 46 15.53 -21.46 -30.88
CA ILE A 46 16.46 -20.49 -30.33
C ILE A 46 17.85 -20.78 -30.90
N GLU A 47 18.56 -19.72 -31.27
CA GLU A 47 19.96 -19.78 -31.69
C GLU A 47 20.80 -18.86 -30.81
N LYS A 48 21.97 -19.35 -30.41
CA LYS A 48 23.02 -18.51 -29.84
C LYS A 48 23.87 -17.92 -30.97
N ARG A 49 23.96 -16.59 -31.01
CA ARG A 49 24.69 -15.81 -32.03
C ARG A 49 25.66 -14.84 -31.35
N GLU A 50 26.46 -14.13 -32.13
CA GLU A 50 27.35 -13.09 -31.59
C GLU A 50 26.56 -11.98 -30.89
N GLU A 51 25.40 -11.60 -31.43
CA GLU A 51 24.49 -10.62 -30.82
C GLU A 51 23.75 -11.11 -29.56
N GLY A 52 23.94 -12.38 -29.14
CA GLY A 52 23.28 -12.99 -27.99
C GLY A 52 22.29 -14.10 -28.37
N TYR A 53 21.21 -14.26 -27.61
CA TYR A 53 20.18 -15.27 -27.88
C TYR A 53 19.08 -14.70 -28.76
N VAL A 54 18.77 -15.39 -29.85
CA VAL A 54 17.76 -14.98 -30.84
C VAL A 54 16.75 -16.10 -31.06
N LEU A 55 15.47 -15.75 -31.03
CA LEU A 55 14.39 -16.64 -31.45
C LEU A 55 14.16 -16.49 -32.95
N ILE A 56 14.32 -17.59 -33.69
CA ILE A 56 13.92 -17.71 -35.07
C ILE A 56 12.44 -18.08 -35.11
N GLN A 57 11.63 -17.15 -35.59
CA GLN A 57 10.17 -17.24 -35.68
C GLN A 57 9.75 -18.25 -36.75
N PRO A 58 8.48 -18.72 -36.74
CA PRO A 58 8.00 -19.65 -37.76
C PRO A 58 8.08 -19.14 -39.21
N ASP A 59 8.04 -17.83 -39.42
CA ASP A 59 8.20 -17.19 -40.72
C ASP A 59 9.67 -16.92 -41.10
N GLY A 60 10.61 -17.30 -40.22
CA GLY A 60 12.05 -17.08 -40.39
C GLY A 60 12.53 -15.70 -39.94
N SER A 61 11.65 -14.81 -39.49
CA SER A 61 12.04 -13.55 -38.87
C SER A 61 12.74 -13.79 -37.52
N LYS A 62 13.47 -12.78 -37.05
CA LYS A 62 14.32 -12.87 -35.85
C LYS A 62 13.76 -11.98 -34.76
N LEU A 63 13.69 -12.51 -33.54
CA LEU A 63 13.39 -11.75 -32.32
C LEU A 63 14.57 -11.91 -31.35
N VAL A 64 15.21 -10.81 -30.97
CA VAL A 64 16.28 -10.82 -29.96
C VAL A 64 15.64 -11.13 -28.61
N LEU A 65 16.13 -12.17 -27.94
CA LEU A 65 15.66 -12.57 -26.61
C LEU A 65 16.53 -11.99 -25.50
N LEU A 66 17.84 -11.95 -25.72
CA LEU A 66 18.82 -11.41 -24.78
C LEU A 66 20.07 -10.97 -25.54
N ASP A 67 20.45 -9.71 -25.38
CA ASP A 67 21.63 -9.14 -26.02
C ASP A 67 22.94 -9.66 -25.38
N SER A 68 23.96 -9.85 -26.21
CA SER A 68 25.33 -10.19 -25.82
C SER A 68 25.91 -9.32 -24.70
N ASP A 69 25.60 -8.02 -24.67
CA ASP A 69 26.11 -7.09 -23.65
C ASP A 69 25.65 -7.49 -22.23
N TRP A 70 24.50 -8.15 -22.11
CA TRP A 70 23.95 -8.58 -20.83
C TRP A 70 24.51 -9.91 -20.36
N LEU A 71 25.01 -10.76 -21.26
CA LEU A 71 25.52 -12.09 -20.91
C LEU A 71 26.69 -12.03 -19.92
N ALA A 72 27.50 -10.97 -19.98
CA ALA A 72 28.64 -10.79 -19.08
C ALA A 72 28.23 -10.49 -17.62
N GLY A 73 26.99 -10.03 -17.40
CA GLY A 73 26.48 -9.67 -16.07
C GLY A 73 25.71 -10.79 -15.35
N LEU A 74 25.56 -11.95 -15.99
CA LEU A 74 24.79 -13.07 -15.45
C LEU A 74 25.62 -13.96 -14.53
N ASP A 75 24.98 -14.52 -13.52
CA ASP A 75 25.49 -15.58 -12.66
C ASP A 75 24.87 -16.92 -13.05
N GLY A 76 25.57 -17.64 -13.93
CA GLY A 76 25.16 -18.93 -14.44
C GLY A 76 24.58 -18.89 -15.86
N PRO A 77 24.16 -20.07 -16.38
CA PRO A 77 23.62 -20.17 -17.73
C PRO A 77 22.23 -19.53 -17.84
N VAL A 78 21.87 -19.10 -19.06
CA VAL A 78 20.50 -18.75 -19.42
C VAL A 78 19.71 -20.04 -19.58
N ASP A 79 18.51 -20.07 -19.00
CA ASP A 79 17.57 -21.19 -19.07
C ASP A 79 16.34 -20.81 -19.91
N PHE A 80 15.80 -21.79 -20.62
CA PHE A 80 14.66 -21.62 -21.51
C PHE A 80 13.60 -22.68 -21.20
N GLU A 81 12.46 -22.24 -20.69
CA GLU A 81 11.33 -23.11 -20.36
C GLU A 81 10.18 -22.88 -21.34
N THR A 82 9.46 -23.95 -21.67
CA THR A 82 8.25 -23.87 -22.48
C THR A 82 7.01 -24.18 -21.65
N GLY A 83 5.92 -23.48 -21.94
CA GLY A 83 4.69 -23.62 -21.19
C GLY A 83 3.60 -22.68 -21.65
N ASP A 84 2.35 -23.00 -21.36
CA ASP A 84 1.21 -22.09 -21.56
C ASP A 84 1.14 -21.13 -20.36
N TYR A 85 1.61 -19.89 -20.53
CA TYR A 85 1.69 -18.89 -19.44
C TYR A 85 0.51 -17.92 -19.44
N ASP A 86 -0.15 -17.70 -20.57
CA ASP A 86 -1.39 -16.91 -20.66
C ASP A 86 -2.68 -17.76 -20.66
N PHE A 87 -2.52 -19.08 -20.62
CA PHE A 87 -3.60 -20.08 -20.51
C PHE A 87 -4.56 -20.06 -21.70
N ASP A 88 -4.04 -19.76 -22.89
CA ASP A 88 -4.78 -19.74 -24.15
C ASP A 88 -4.78 -21.09 -24.89
N GLY A 89 -3.98 -22.05 -24.42
CA GLY A 89 -3.85 -23.41 -24.97
C GLY A 89 -2.67 -23.60 -25.92
N TYR A 90 -1.86 -22.58 -26.18
CA TYR A 90 -0.65 -22.63 -26.99
C TYR A 90 0.61 -22.61 -26.11
N THR A 91 1.72 -23.11 -26.65
CA THR A 91 2.99 -23.13 -25.90
C THR A 91 3.74 -21.82 -26.09
N ASP A 92 3.99 -21.13 -24.99
CA ASP A 92 4.83 -19.94 -24.89
C ASP A 92 6.27 -20.30 -24.49
N LEU A 93 7.12 -19.27 -24.45
CA LEU A 93 8.52 -19.35 -24.05
C LEU A 93 8.79 -18.46 -22.84
N ALA A 94 9.47 -18.99 -21.84
CA ALA A 94 10.09 -18.24 -20.76
C ALA A 94 11.62 -18.27 -20.90
N LEU A 95 12.25 -17.09 -20.91
CA LEU A 95 13.69 -16.92 -20.71
C LEU A 95 13.93 -16.65 -19.24
N ARG A 96 14.82 -17.42 -18.62
CA ARG A 96 15.15 -17.32 -17.20
C ARG A 96 16.65 -17.05 -17.06
N ALA A 97 17.00 -15.99 -16.35
CA ALA A 97 18.39 -15.60 -16.14
C ALA A 97 18.59 -15.04 -14.73
N ARG A 98 19.73 -15.35 -14.12
CA ARG A 98 20.11 -14.82 -12.81
C ARG A 98 21.21 -13.79 -12.98
N GLU A 99 21.04 -12.62 -12.38
CA GLU A 99 22.10 -11.60 -12.30
C GLU A 99 23.11 -11.92 -11.21
N ALA A 100 24.36 -11.47 -11.40
CA ALA A 100 25.39 -11.58 -10.38
C ALA A 100 24.99 -10.93 -9.05
N GLY A 101 24.97 -11.73 -7.98
CA GLY A 101 24.59 -11.28 -6.64
C GLY A 101 23.09 -11.31 -6.35
N SER A 102 22.25 -11.71 -7.32
CA SER A 102 20.82 -11.93 -7.08
C SER A 102 20.55 -13.36 -6.60
N LEU A 103 19.67 -13.49 -5.61
CA LEU A 103 19.08 -14.79 -5.25
C LEU A 103 17.92 -15.17 -6.16
N ASP A 104 17.30 -14.18 -6.79
CA ASP A 104 16.12 -14.33 -7.64
C ASP A 104 16.50 -14.48 -9.11
N VAL A 105 15.71 -15.26 -9.83
CA VAL A 105 15.84 -15.49 -11.28
C VAL A 105 14.86 -14.57 -12.01
N GLY A 106 15.38 -13.66 -12.82
CA GLY A 106 14.58 -12.79 -13.69
C GLY A 106 13.96 -13.62 -14.81
N VAL A 107 12.71 -13.32 -15.17
CA VAL A 107 11.96 -14.06 -16.19
C VAL A 107 11.38 -13.12 -17.24
N ALA A 108 11.71 -13.35 -18.51
CA ALA A 108 10.98 -12.77 -19.65
C ALA A 108 10.03 -13.80 -20.24
N LEU A 109 8.79 -13.39 -20.51
CA LEU A 109 7.80 -14.23 -21.19
C LEU A 109 7.63 -13.76 -22.65
N TYR A 110 7.57 -14.72 -23.56
CA TYR A 110 7.32 -14.52 -24.98
C TYR A 110 6.10 -15.35 -25.35
N LEU A 111 4.99 -14.67 -25.62
CA LEU A 111 3.68 -15.28 -25.84
C LEU A 111 3.45 -15.56 -27.33
N TYR A 112 2.94 -16.74 -27.65
CA TYR A 112 2.61 -17.11 -29.02
C TYR A 112 1.26 -16.49 -29.45
N ASP A 113 1.22 -15.78 -30.58
CA ASP A 113 -0.04 -15.35 -31.19
C ASP A 113 -0.40 -16.29 -32.34
N GLN A 114 -1.49 -17.02 -32.21
CA GLN A 114 -1.97 -17.94 -33.25
C GLN A 114 -2.31 -17.24 -34.58
N LYS A 115 -2.84 -16.01 -34.53
CA LYS A 115 -3.22 -15.26 -35.74
C LYS A 115 -2.00 -14.77 -36.50
N ALA A 116 -1.01 -14.26 -35.77
CA ALA A 116 0.25 -13.79 -36.35
C ALA A 116 1.24 -14.94 -36.63
N ARG A 117 1.04 -16.11 -36.00
CA ARG A 117 1.95 -17.25 -35.98
C ARG A 117 3.37 -16.86 -35.58
N SER A 118 3.46 -16.06 -34.52
CA SER A 118 4.72 -15.49 -34.05
C SER A 118 4.68 -15.29 -32.54
N PHE A 119 5.84 -15.38 -31.91
CA PHE A 119 6.03 -15.01 -30.51
C PHE A 119 6.27 -13.51 -30.40
N SER A 120 5.76 -12.88 -29.34
CA SER A 120 6.18 -11.53 -28.97
C SER A 120 6.31 -11.41 -27.45
N PRO A 121 7.17 -10.49 -26.97
CA PRO A 121 7.39 -10.34 -25.54
C PRO A 121 6.13 -9.85 -24.83
N LEU A 122 5.89 -10.36 -23.63
CA LEU A 122 4.95 -9.80 -22.69
C LEU A 122 5.54 -8.52 -22.11
N ILE A 123 4.82 -7.40 -22.23
CA ILE A 123 5.25 -6.11 -21.71
C ILE A 123 4.55 -5.86 -20.37
N ILE A 124 5.34 -5.62 -19.33
CA ILE A 124 4.86 -5.09 -18.05
C ILE A 124 4.92 -3.57 -18.16
N GLU A 125 3.76 -2.94 -18.34
CA GLU A 125 3.67 -1.48 -18.42
C GLU A 125 4.17 -0.81 -17.13
N ASP A 126 4.77 0.36 -17.26
CA ASP A 126 5.37 1.12 -16.15
C ASP A 126 4.40 1.32 -14.96
N GLU A 127 3.11 1.55 -15.24
CA GLU A 127 2.10 1.71 -14.20
C GLU A 127 1.91 0.43 -13.37
N LEU A 128 1.88 -0.73 -14.03
CA LEU A 128 1.78 -2.01 -13.35
C LEU A 128 3.10 -2.34 -12.65
N GLY A 129 4.23 -2.14 -13.31
CA GLY A 129 5.56 -2.37 -12.75
C GLY A 129 5.77 -1.58 -11.46
N GLY A 130 5.35 -0.31 -11.42
CA GLY A 130 5.37 0.50 -10.19
C GLY A 130 4.50 -0.04 -9.04
N LYS A 131 3.55 -0.94 -9.32
CA LYS A 131 2.71 -1.59 -8.32
C LYS A 131 3.23 -2.97 -7.90
N LEU A 132 4.01 -3.67 -8.72
CA LEU A 132 4.56 -5.00 -8.41
C LEU A 132 5.59 -4.91 -7.28
N ASN A 133 5.74 -5.98 -6.49
CA ASN A 133 6.66 -5.99 -5.35
C ASN A 133 8.13 -5.78 -5.76
N CYS A 134 8.52 -6.27 -6.93
CA CYS A 134 9.89 -6.17 -7.45
C CYS A 134 9.98 -5.54 -8.85
N GLY A 135 8.95 -4.78 -9.25
CA GLY A 135 8.90 -4.07 -10.52
C GLY A 135 8.62 -4.94 -11.76
N GLU A 136 9.17 -6.15 -11.77
CA GLU A 136 9.22 -7.06 -12.93
C GLU A 136 8.86 -8.50 -12.54
N LEU A 137 9.01 -9.44 -13.46
CA LEU A 137 8.76 -10.86 -13.25
C LEU A 137 10.01 -11.59 -12.72
N TRP A 138 9.83 -12.28 -11.60
CA TRP A 138 10.87 -13.00 -10.87
C TRP A 138 10.38 -14.38 -10.46
N ASN A 139 11.26 -15.38 -10.51
CA ASN A 139 10.98 -16.76 -10.08
C ASN A 139 9.58 -17.25 -10.49
N VAL A 140 9.22 -17.06 -11.77
CA VAL A 140 7.84 -17.25 -12.23
C VAL A 140 7.43 -18.72 -12.15
N GLU A 141 6.24 -18.94 -11.60
CA GLU A 141 5.53 -20.23 -11.54
C GLU A 141 4.14 -20.08 -12.18
N ARG A 142 3.69 -21.11 -12.92
CA ARG A 142 2.33 -21.17 -13.48
C ARG A 142 1.36 -21.77 -12.45
N ILE A 143 0.13 -21.26 -12.39
CA ILE A 143 -0.98 -21.79 -11.57
C ILE A 143 -2.16 -22.11 -12.49
N PRO A 144 -2.15 -23.28 -13.16
CA PRO A 144 -3.14 -23.63 -14.19
C PRO A 144 -4.58 -23.66 -13.69
N GLU A 145 -4.80 -24.09 -12.45
CA GLU A 145 -6.15 -24.22 -11.87
C GLU A 145 -6.84 -22.86 -11.72
N ARG A 146 -6.05 -21.78 -11.64
CA ARG A 146 -6.53 -20.41 -11.49
C ARG A 146 -6.31 -19.56 -12.75
N LYS A 147 -5.57 -20.08 -13.74
CA LYS A 147 -5.11 -19.34 -14.92
C LYS A 147 -4.33 -18.08 -14.54
N LEU A 148 -3.40 -18.23 -13.60
CA LEU A 148 -2.54 -17.15 -13.13
C LEU A 148 -1.08 -17.55 -13.23
N ILE A 149 -0.21 -16.57 -13.35
CA ILE A 149 1.22 -16.72 -13.05
C ILE A 149 1.50 -16.12 -11.68
N LYS A 150 2.44 -16.70 -10.97
CA LYS A 150 2.99 -16.22 -9.71
C LYS A 150 4.39 -15.71 -9.96
N SER A 151 4.63 -14.43 -9.71
CA SER A 151 5.96 -13.84 -9.63
C SER A 151 6.36 -13.76 -8.15
N SER A 152 7.60 -14.11 -7.83
CA SER A 152 8.09 -14.02 -6.46
C SER A 152 9.54 -13.56 -6.37
N CYS A 153 9.86 -12.78 -5.35
CA CYS A 153 11.20 -12.25 -5.12
C CYS A 153 11.53 -12.16 -3.64
N SER A 154 12.80 -12.16 -3.32
CA SER A 154 13.33 -12.15 -1.96
C SER A 154 13.73 -10.74 -1.54
N LEU A 155 12.73 -9.84 -1.47
CA LEU A 155 12.95 -8.48 -0.97
C LEU A 155 13.31 -8.55 0.54
N ASP A 156 14.43 -7.95 0.93
CA ASP A 156 14.91 -7.80 2.32
C ASP A 156 15.29 -9.10 3.06
N GLY A 157 15.45 -10.24 2.36
CA GLY A 157 16.04 -11.47 2.89
C GLY A 157 15.24 -12.22 3.97
N HIS A 158 14.10 -11.68 4.43
CA HIS A 158 13.29 -12.27 5.50
C HIS A 158 12.04 -13.00 4.99
N TYR A 159 11.38 -12.50 3.94
CA TYR A 159 10.18 -13.12 3.39
C TYR A 159 10.09 -12.95 1.88
N SER A 160 9.71 -14.02 1.18
CA SER A 160 9.41 -13.94 -0.25
C SER A 160 8.14 -13.09 -0.47
N ARG A 161 8.27 -12.06 -1.31
CA ARG A 161 7.15 -11.27 -1.83
C ARG A 161 6.55 -11.99 -3.03
N VAL A 162 5.24 -11.90 -3.18
CA VAL A 162 4.48 -12.61 -4.21
C VAL A 162 3.50 -11.68 -4.89
N ASP A 163 3.51 -11.70 -6.22
CA ASP A 163 2.49 -11.10 -7.08
C ASP A 163 1.82 -12.21 -7.90
N MET A 164 0.50 -12.24 -7.92
CA MET A 164 -0.31 -13.15 -8.74
C MET A 164 -0.92 -12.35 -9.89
N LEU A 165 -0.60 -12.74 -11.13
CA LEU A 165 -0.96 -11.99 -12.32
C LEU A 165 -1.84 -12.85 -13.23
N SER A 166 -2.86 -12.24 -13.84
CA SER A 166 -3.56 -12.81 -14.99
C SER A 166 -3.09 -12.14 -16.26
N ILE A 167 -2.96 -12.90 -17.34
CA ILE A 167 -2.68 -12.39 -18.68
C ILE A 167 -3.96 -12.53 -19.52
N GLY A 168 -4.46 -11.41 -20.04
CA GLY A 168 -5.59 -11.42 -20.95
C GLY A 168 -5.21 -11.89 -22.35
N ARG A 169 -6.20 -12.31 -23.16
CA ARG A 169 -5.99 -12.66 -24.58
C ARG A 169 -5.50 -11.50 -25.44
N ASP A 170 -5.72 -10.28 -24.97
CA ASP A 170 -5.21 -9.04 -25.55
C ASP A 170 -3.79 -8.71 -25.04
N ARG A 171 -3.17 -9.63 -24.28
CA ARG A 171 -1.88 -9.49 -23.59
C ARG A 171 -1.86 -8.47 -22.47
N THR A 172 -3.02 -7.95 -22.06
CA THR A 172 -3.13 -7.08 -20.89
C THR A 172 -2.82 -7.88 -19.63
N VAL A 173 -1.81 -7.44 -18.87
CA VAL A 173 -1.46 -8.04 -17.57
C VAL A 173 -2.23 -7.34 -16.47
N ARG A 174 -2.80 -8.11 -15.54
CA ARG A 174 -3.51 -7.56 -14.37
C ARG A 174 -3.01 -8.20 -13.09
N LEU A 175 -2.81 -7.36 -12.08
CA LEU A 175 -2.52 -7.79 -10.72
C LEU A 175 -3.80 -8.31 -10.07
N VAL A 176 -3.82 -9.59 -9.71
CA VAL A 176 -4.97 -10.26 -9.09
C VAL A 176 -4.78 -10.35 -7.59
N GLN A 177 -3.58 -10.71 -7.14
CA GLN A 177 -3.23 -10.70 -5.71
C GLN A 177 -1.80 -10.24 -5.50
N GLN A 178 -1.51 -9.68 -4.33
CA GLN A 178 -0.19 -9.20 -3.97
C GLN A 178 0.08 -9.31 -2.48
N SER A 179 1.27 -9.81 -2.12
CA SER A 179 1.70 -9.83 -0.73
C SER A 179 2.11 -8.43 -0.31
N ARG A 180 1.66 -7.99 0.85
CA ARG A 180 2.11 -6.75 1.49
C ARG A 180 2.84 -7.08 2.80
N PRO A 181 3.84 -6.26 3.18
CA PRO A 181 4.45 -6.35 4.49
C PRO A 181 3.43 -6.14 5.60
N GLU A 182 3.87 -6.41 6.82
CA GLU A 182 3.23 -5.83 7.99
C GLU A 182 3.09 -4.31 7.80
N GLU A 183 1.93 -3.80 8.16
CA GLU A 183 1.63 -2.37 8.15
C GLU A 183 1.39 -1.92 9.59
N GLN A 184 2.39 -1.22 10.12
CA GLN A 184 2.35 -0.63 11.46
C GLN A 184 1.45 0.62 11.48
N ILE A 185 1.32 1.31 10.33
CA ILE A 185 0.50 2.51 10.16
C ILE A 185 -0.76 2.12 9.39
N SER A 186 -1.71 1.47 10.06
CA SER A 186 -2.96 1.04 9.42
C SER A 186 -4.04 2.12 9.35
N GLY A 187 -3.75 3.34 9.82
CA GLY A 187 -4.73 4.42 10.01
C GLY A 187 -5.63 4.23 11.24
N TRP A 188 -5.38 3.19 12.05
CA TRP A 188 -6.12 2.90 13.26
C TRP A 188 -5.19 2.84 14.47
N PRO A 189 -5.54 3.51 15.59
CA PRO A 189 -4.73 3.48 16.81
C PRO A 189 -4.44 2.04 17.26
N TYR A 190 -3.16 1.71 17.47
CA TYR A 190 -2.73 0.42 18.04
C TYR A 190 -3.09 -0.82 17.20
N LEU A 191 -3.55 -0.67 15.95
CA LEU A 191 -3.81 -1.80 15.07
C LEU A 191 -2.64 -1.99 14.11
N ILE A 192 -1.96 -3.12 14.28
CA ILE A 192 -0.98 -3.60 13.32
C ILE A 192 -1.66 -4.60 12.39
N LYS A 193 -1.66 -4.31 11.08
CA LYS A 193 -2.06 -5.30 10.07
C LYS A 193 -0.84 -6.19 9.80
N PRO A 194 -0.94 -7.51 10.01
CA PRO A 194 0.18 -8.42 9.73
C PRO A 194 0.50 -8.44 8.23
N MET A 195 1.57 -9.15 7.86
CA MET A 195 1.77 -9.54 6.46
C MET A 195 0.49 -10.14 5.90
N ARG A 196 0.16 -9.80 4.66
CA ARG A 196 -1.17 -10.09 4.11
C ARG A 196 -1.16 -10.23 2.60
N MET A 197 -2.13 -10.99 2.09
CA MET A 197 -2.42 -11.11 0.68
C MET A 197 -3.56 -10.16 0.36
N VAL A 198 -3.27 -9.14 -0.44
CA VAL A 198 -4.26 -8.23 -0.99
C VAL A 198 -4.85 -8.87 -2.25
N THR A 199 -6.16 -8.83 -2.39
CA THR A 199 -6.88 -9.24 -3.60
C THR A 199 -7.46 -8.01 -4.26
N TYR A 200 -7.32 -7.93 -5.59
CA TYR A 200 -7.78 -6.79 -6.38
C TYR A 200 -8.96 -7.16 -7.28
N ASP A 201 -9.83 -6.19 -7.54
CA ASP A 201 -10.83 -6.28 -8.60
C ASP A 201 -10.20 -6.07 -10.00
N PRO A 202 -10.94 -6.28 -11.10
CA PRO A 202 -10.43 -6.04 -12.45
C PRO A 202 -10.03 -4.59 -12.77
N GLN A 203 -10.43 -3.62 -11.93
CA GLN A 203 -10.07 -2.21 -12.05
C GLN A 203 -8.79 -1.88 -11.27
N GLY A 204 -8.27 -2.82 -10.47
CA GLY A 204 -7.09 -2.66 -9.64
C GLY A 204 -7.36 -2.09 -8.25
N ASN A 205 -8.63 -2.03 -7.82
CA ASN A 205 -8.97 -1.63 -6.45
C ASN A 205 -8.79 -2.80 -5.48
N SER A 206 -8.26 -2.54 -4.29
CA SER A 206 -8.20 -3.53 -3.21
C SER A 206 -9.60 -3.87 -2.72
N ILE A 207 -9.96 -5.15 -2.71
CA ILE A 207 -11.28 -5.63 -2.25
C ILE A 207 -11.21 -6.42 -0.95
N LEU A 208 -10.09 -7.08 -0.69
CA LEU A 208 -9.92 -7.92 0.50
C LEU A 208 -8.44 -8.11 0.81
N GLU A 209 -8.06 -7.94 2.06
CA GLU A 209 -6.72 -8.25 2.55
C GLU A 209 -6.82 -9.39 3.56
N THR A 210 -6.08 -10.48 3.34
CA THR A 210 -6.10 -11.65 4.22
C THR A 210 -4.73 -11.85 4.84
N PRO A 211 -4.59 -11.91 6.17
CA PRO A 211 -3.31 -12.21 6.83
C PRO A 211 -2.63 -13.46 6.26
N ILE A 212 -1.35 -13.33 5.96
CA ILE A 212 -0.41 -14.41 5.66
C ILE A 212 0.44 -14.57 6.92
N ALA A 213 -0.09 -15.22 7.94
CA ALA A 213 0.70 -15.47 9.14
C ALA A 213 1.25 -16.91 9.12
N PRO A 214 2.54 -17.11 9.47
CA PRO A 214 3.08 -18.43 9.76
C PRO A 214 2.64 -18.98 11.13
N ASP A 215 2.16 -18.13 12.06
CA ASP A 215 1.62 -18.54 13.37
C ASP A 215 0.27 -17.87 13.74
N GLU A 216 -0.44 -18.45 14.70
CA GLU A 216 -1.74 -17.95 15.17
C GLU A 216 -1.64 -16.78 16.16
N THR A 217 -0.45 -16.52 16.73
CA THR A 217 -0.25 -15.51 17.79
C THR A 217 -0.20 -14.09 17.24
N GLU A 218 0.38 -13.88 16.05
CA GLU A 218 0.42 -12.56 15.37
C GLU A 218 -0.97 -12.09 14.88
N GLN A 219 -1.94 -13.00 14.87
CA GLN A 219 -3.31 -12.73 14.47
C GLN A 219 -4.21 -12.26 15.62
N GLY A 220 -3.71 -12.17 16.86
CA GLY A 220 -4.51 -11.68 17.99
C GLY A 220 -4.95 -10.21 17.84
N TRP A 221 -6.16 -9.91 18.29
CA TRP A 221 -6.66 -8.56 18.53
C TRP A 221 -7.54 -8.57 19.79
N GLU A 222 -7.43 -7.52 20.60
CA GLU A 222 -8.21 -7.36 21.83
C GLU A 222 -9.21 -6.23 21.65
N VAL A 223 -10.47 -6.49 21.99
CA VAL A 223 -11.56 -5.54 21.83
C VAL A 223 -11.35 -4.38 22.80
N PRO A 224 -11.30 -3.13 22.32
CA PRO A 224 -10.81 -2.06 23.18
C PRO A 224 -11.94 -1.19 23.78
N LEU A 225 -13.21 -1.50 23.44
CA LEU A 225 -14.42 -0.81 23.89
C LEU A 225 -15.33 -1.72 24.70
N GLU A 226 -16.10 -1.14 25.62
CA GLU A 226 -17.08 -1.86 26.46
C GLU A 226 -18.10 -2.68 25.64
N LYS A 227 -18.48 -2.18 24.46
CA LYS A 227 -19.40 -2.87 23.57
C LYS A 227 -19.08 -2.57 22.11
N LEU A 228 -18.76 -3.61 21.35
CA LEU A 228 -18.50 -3.53 19.92
C LEU A 228 -19.50 -4.40 19.14
N THR A 229 -20.26 -3.79 18.24
CA THR A 229 -21.28 -4.47 17.43
C THR A 229 -20.64 -5.46 16.45
N LEU A 230 -21.26 -6.63 16.30
CA LEU A 230 -20.87 -7.61 15.29
C LEU A 230 -21.78 -7.52 14.06
N TYR A 231 -21.17 -7.63 12.89
CA TYR A 231 -21.82 -7.51 11.58
C TYR A 231 -21.70 -8.81 10.78
N SER A 232 -22.70 -9.11 9.96
CA SER A 232 -22.64 -10.29 9.07
C SER A 232 -21.82 -10.04 7.80
N ASN A 233 -21.72 -8.77 7.37
CA ASN A 233 -20.96 -8.30 6.20
C ASN A 233 -20.21 -7.00 6.56
N PRO A 234 -19.24 -6.53 5.74
CA PRO A 234 -18.58 -5.24 5.95
C PRO A 234 -19.49 -4.07 5.54
N ASP A 235 -20.66 -3.98 6.18
CA ASP A 235 -21.71 -2.98 5.95
C ASP A 235 -22.46 -2.70 7.25
N ARG A 236 -22.64 -1.42 7.59
CA ARG A 236 -23.36 -0.96 8.78
C ARG A 236 -24.83 -1.40 8.80
N GLN A 237 -25.45 -1.65 7.65
CA GLN A 237 -26.83 -2.16 7.60
C GLN A 237 -26.94 -3.64 7.98
N SER A 238 -25.80 -4.35 8.06
CA SER A 238 -25.74 -5.77 8.39
C SER A 238 -25.51 -6.07 9.87
N ALA A 239 -25.83 -5.11 10.74
CA ALA A 239 -25.70 -5.22 12.19
C ALA A 239 -26.45 -6.45 12.71
N THR A 240 -25.79 -7.24 13.55
CA THR A 240 -26.41 -8.35 14.26
C THR A 240 -26.78 -7.94 15.69
N ASN A 241 -27.55 -8.77 16.38
CA ASN A 241 -27.85 -8.57 17.80
C ASN A 241 -26.68 -8.98 18.74
N ALA A 242 -25.54 -9.42 18.17
CA ALA A 242 -24.37 -9.86 18.93
C ALA A 242 -23.34 -8.74 19.05
N TYR A 243 -22.54 -8.80 20.10
CA TYR A 243 -21.48 -7.85 20.37
C TYR A 243 -20.31 -8.54 21.09
N LEU A 244 -19.15 -7.91 21.01
CA LEU A 244 -18.01 -8.20 21.87
C LEU A 244 -17.89 -7.14 22.96
N THR A 245 -17.21 -7.49 24.03
CA THR A 245 -16.94 -6.64 25.18
C THR A 245 -15.44 -6.39 25.33
N LYS A 246 -15.10 -5.35 26.09
CA LYS A 246 -13.70 -4.95 26.31
C LYS A 246 -12.87 -6.10 26.86
N GLY A 247 -11.69 -6.32 26.29
CA GLY A 247 -10.79 -7.40 26.68
C GLY A 247 -11.07 -8.74 26.00
N ASP A 248 -12.15 -8.87 25.24
CA ASP A 248 -12.38 -10.07 24.43
C ASP A 248 -11.25 -10.23 23.41
N LYS A 249 -10.65 -11.42 23.38
CA LYS A 249 -9.56 -11.77 22.46
C LYS A 249 -10.13 -12.48 21.24
N VAL A 250 -9.77 -11.98 20.07
CA VAL A 250 -10.22 -12.51 18.78
C VAL A 250 -9.05 -12.62 17.81
N ARG A 251 -9.26 -13.36 16.72
CA ARG A 251 -8.26 -13.56 15.66
C ARG A 251 -8.64 -12.76 14.42
N LYS A 252 -7.70 -12.00 13.88
CA LYS A 252 -7.81 -11.21 12.64
C LYS A 252 -7.85 -12.17 11.44
N LEU A 253 -8.90 -12.10 10.62
CA LEU A 253 -9.10 -13.00 9.47
C LEU A 253 -9.00 -12.29 8.13
N ALA A 254 -9.51 -11.07 8.04
CA ALA A 254 -9.47 -10.30 6.80
C ALA A 254 -9.74 -8.82 7.09
N TYR A 255 -9.43 -7.97 6.10
CA TYR A 255 -9.78 -6.56 6.07
C TYR A 255 -10.50 -6.27 4.76
N ALA A 256 -11.52 -5.41 4.81
CA ALA A 256 -12.25 -4.97 3.62
C ALA A 256 -12.34 -3.44 3.63
N GLY A 257 -11.75 -2.81 2.60
CA GLY A 257 -11.48 -1.38 2.61
C GLY A 257 -10.68 -0.96 3.85
N ASP A 258 -10.83 0.31 4.24
CA ASP A 258 -10.07 0.87 5.37
C ASP A 258 -10.75 0.64 6.71
N ASP A 259 -12.06 0.37 6.74
CA ASP A 259 -12.88 0.48 7.96
C ASP A 259 -13.35 -0.84 8.55
N TRP A 260 -13.10 -1.98 7.91
CA TRP A 260 -13.70 -3.26 8.31
C TRP A 260 -12.65 -4.33 8.54
N MET A 261 -12.85 -5.08 9.63
CA MET A 261 -12.04 -6.24 9.96
C MET A 261 -12.94 -7.44 10.21
N LYS A 262 -12.66 -8.56 9.55
CA LYS A 262 -13.25 -9.85 9.84
C LYS A 262 -12.46 -10.51 10.95
N ILE A 263 -13.16 -11.08 11.91
CA ILE A 263 -12.58 -11.70 13.09
C ILE A 263 -13.14 -13.10 13.32
N ALA A 264 -12.35 -13.98 13.92
CA ALA A 264 -12.80 -15.24 14.53
C ALA A 264 -12.77 -15.11 16.05
N TYR A 265 -13.83 -15.58 16.71
CA TYR A 265 -13.93 -15.60 18.16
C TYR A 265 -14.66 -16.86 18.65
N GLN A 266 -14.46 -17.22 19.91
CA GLN A 266 -15.10 -18.39 20.49
C GLN A 266 -16.54 -18.08 20.89
N GLY A 267 -17.50 -18.70 20.19
CA GLY A 267 -18.91 -18.67 20.57
C GLY A 267 -19.30 -19.80 21.52
N LYS A 268 -20.55 -19.77 22.01
CA LYS A 268 -21.10 -20.80 22.91
C LYS A 268 -21.12 -22.21 22.30
N THR A 269 -21.26 -22.31 20.98
CA THR A 269 -21.41 -23.58 20.24
C THR A 269 -20.22 -23.90 19.35
N GLY A 270 -19.14 -23.10 19.39
CA GLY A 270 -17.98 -23.24 18.52
C GLY A 270 -17.44 -21.90 18.02
N PRO A 271 -16.36 -21.92 17.22
CA PRO A 271 -15.79 -20.71 16.62
C PRO A 271 -16.78 -20.05 15.67
N LEU A 272 -16.88 -18.73 15.74
CA LEU A 272 -17.73 -17.90 14.89
C LEU A 272 -16.89 -16.84 14.19
N GLU A 273 -17.27 -16.50 12.96
CA GLU A 273 -16.66 -15.42 12.19
C GLU A 273 -17.64 -14.27 11.99
N ARG A 274 -17.22 -13.04 12.27
CA ARG A 274 -18.03 -11.83 12.10
C ARG A 274 -17.17 -10.66 11.64
N TRP A 275 -17.82 -9.62 11.12
CA TRP A 275 -17.19 -8.36 10.79
C TRP A 275 -17.35 -7.37 11.95
N ILE A 276 -16.34 -6.53 12.16
CA ILE A 276 -16.40 -5.36 13.04
C ILE A 276 -16.01 -4.12 12.26
N SER A 277 -16.56 -2.98 12.67
CA SER A 277 -16.15 -1.68 12.14
C SER A 277 -14.99 -1.13 12.96
N LEU A 278 -13.85 -0.88 12.33
CA LEU A 278 -12.69 -0.22 12.92
C LEU A 278 -13.02 1.23 13.29
N LYS A 279 -13.87 1.91 12.49
CA LYS A 279 -14.45 3.22 12.84
C LYS A 279 -15.17 3.20 14.18
N GLU A 280 -15.91 2.15 14.48
CA GLU A 280 -16.57 2.01 15.79
C GLU A 280 -15.54 1.66 16.86
N ALA A 281 -14.67 0.67 16.62
CA ALA A 281 -13.67 0.20 17.57
C ALA A 281 -12.74 1.31 18.07
N TYR A 282 -12.46 2.29 17.21
CA TYR A 282 -11.53 3.38 17.47
C TYR A 282 -12.20 4.76 17.42
N ASP A 283 -13.51 4.84 17.67
CA ASP A 283 -14.21 6.12 17.73
C ASP A 283 -13.72 6.96 18.92
N LEU A 284 -12.87 7.95 18.65
CA LEU A 284 -12.27 8.79 19.68
C LEU A 284 -13.29 9.53 20.54
N ALA A 285 -14.50 9.81 20.03
CA ALA A 285 -15.58 10.39 20.83
C ALA A 285 -16.00 9.48 21.98
N VAL A 286 -16.14 8.17 21.70
CA VAL A 286 -16.50 7.16 22.71
C VAL A 286 -15.38 7.03 23.74
N TRP A 287 -14.14 6.95 23.26
CA TRP A 287 -12.96 6.82 24.11
C TRP A 287 -12.71 8.04 24.99
N GLN A 288 -13.09 9.24 24.53
CA GLN A 288 -12.95 10.48 25.26
C GLN A 288 -13.73 10.44 26.58
N VAL A 289 -14.94 9.91 26.57
CA VAL A 289 -15.80 9.81 27.75
C VAL A 289 -15.12 9.00 28.86
N GLU A 290 -14.43 7.91 28.49
CA GLU A 290 -13.75 7.03 29.44
C GLU A 290 -12.36 7.52 29.87
N ASN A 291 -11.63 8.22 28.99
CA ASN A 291 -10.19 8.46 29.16
C ASN A 291 -9.78 9.92 29.22
N GLY A 292 -10.63 10.86 28.78
CA GLY A 292 -10.28 12.28 28.65
C GLY A 292 -9.98 13.02 29.95
N GLN A 293 -10.28 12.41 31.12
CA GLN A 293 -9.96 12.97 32.44
C GLN A 293 -8.84 12.21 33.17
N LYS A 294 -8.31 11.12 32.62
CA LYS A 294 -7.28 10.32 33.28
C LYS A 294 -5.92 10.99 33.11
N PRO A 295 -5.10 11.11 34.16
CA PRO A 295 -3.72 11.55 34.03
C PRO A 295 -2.94 10.61 33.11
N GLN A 296 -2.15 11.18 32.21
CA GLN A 296 -1.25 10.48 31.31
C GLN A 296 0.16 11.07 31.48
N PRO A 297 1.23 10.28 31.26
CA PRO A 297 2.61 10.80 31.28
C PRO A 297 2.79 11.94 30.28
N LEU A 298 2.25 11.79 29.08
CA LEU A 298 2.20 12.84 28.07
C LEU A 298 0.95 13.71 28.25
N GLN A 299 1.11 15.03 28.13
CA GLN A 299 0.00 15.98 28.12
C GLN A 299 -0.01 16.79 26.82
N LEU A 300 -1.19 16.85 26.21
CA LEU A 300 -1.45 17.69 25.04
C LEU A 300 -2.03 19.03 25.53
N GLY A 301 -1.24 20.08 25.41
CA GLY A 301 -1.63 21.45 25.72
C GLY A 301 -2.25 22.14 24.51
N LEU A 302 -3.18 23.05 24.78
CA LEU A 302 -3.83 23.90 23.78
C LEU A 302 -3.92 25.32 24.32
N ALA A 303 -3.30 26.27 23.62
CA ALA A 303 -3.43 27.70 23.92
C ALA A 303 -4.38 28.36 22.93
N ASP A 304 -5.43 28.99 23.44
CA ASP A 304 -6.40 29.77 22.67
C ASP A 304 -6.04 31.26 22.67
N TYR A 305 -5.88 31.84 21.48
CA TYR A 305 -5.59 33.27 21.30
C TYR A 305 -6.81 34.09 20.87
N SER A 306 -8.01 33.50 20.85
CA SER A 306 -9.24 34.16 20.39
C SER A 306 -9.62 35.43 21.17
N ARG A 307 -9.11 35.57 22.40
CA ARG A 307 -9.33 36.71 23.30
C ARG A 307 -8.20 37.74 23.29
N VAL A 308 -7.20 37.60 22.43
CA VAL A 308 -6.14 38.59 22.28
C VAL A 308 -6.70 39.83 21.58
N ASP A 309 -6.55 41.00 22.22
CA ASP A 309 -7.08 42.26 21.70
C ASP A 309 -6.31 42.81 20.49
N LYS A 310 -5.01 42.51 20.41
CA LYS A 310 -4.15 42.91 19.29
C LYS A 310 -4.42 42.01 18.08
N ASP A 311 -4.64 42.60 16.91
CA ASP A 311 -4.91 41.89 15.65
C ASP A 311 -5.93 40.74 15.81
N GLN A 312 -7.05 41.08 16.45
CA GLN A 312 -8.06 40.11 16.89
C GLN A 312 -8.58 39.23 15.75
N HIS A 313 -8.56 39.72 14.49
CA HIS A 313 -8.99 38.94 13.34
C HIS A 313 -8.00 37.82 12.98
N TYR A 314 -6.69 38.03 13.17
CA TYR A 314 -5.68 37.00 12.97
C TYR A 314 -5.69 35.99 14.13
N TYR A 315 -5.61 36.48 15.38
CA TYR A 315 -5.46 35.62 16.56
C TYR A 315 -6.69 34.75 16.88
N ARG A 316 -7.88 35.10 16.36
CA ARG A 316 -9.06 34.23 16.43
C ARG A 316 -8.92 32.91 15.68
N HIS A 317 -7.99 32.83 14.75
CA HIS A 317 -7.75 31.62 13.96
C HIS A 317 -6.43 30.94 14.32
N LEU A 318 -5.71 31.48 15.32
CA LEU A 318 -4.45 30.95 15.82
C LEU A 318 -4.67 30.20 17.13
N PHE A 319 -4.06 29.03 17.24
CA PHE A 319 -3.90 28.28 18.47
C PHE A 319 -2.49 27.69 18.51
N THR A 320 -2.02 27.35 19.70
CA THR A 320 -0.76 26.61 19.86
C THR A 320 -1.03 25.25 20.47
N LEU A 321 -0.51 24.21 19.83
CA LEU A 321 -0.49 22.86 20.35
C LEU A 321 0.88 22.58 20.95
N THR A 322 0.89 22.07 22.18
CA THR A 322 2.12 21.63 22.84
C THR A 322 1.98 20.20 23.30
N LEU A 323 3.08 19.46 23.27
CA LEU A 323 3.17 18.15 23.87
C LEU A 323 4.25 18.19 24.95
N SER A 324 3.86 17.91 26.19
CA SER A 324 4.78 17.78 27.31
C SER A 324 4.83 16.36 27.85
N ASN A 325 5.99 15.95 28.35
CA ASN A 325 6.16 14.72 29.10
C ASN A 325 6.31 15.07 30.58
N GLU A 326 5.26 14.84 31.35
CA GLU A 326 5.24 14.99 32.82
C GLU A 326 5.54 13.66 33.55
N GLY A 327 5.82 12.60 32.79
CA GLY A 327 6.27 11.31 33.29
C GLY A 327 7.72 11.31 33.77
N GLN A 328 8.18 10.12 34.19
CA GLN A 328 9.55 9.88 34.67
C GLN A 328 10.43 9.17 33.63
N GLU A 329 9.85 8.69 32.53
CA GLU A 329 10.53 7.96 31.46
C GLU A 329 10.36 8.69 30.13
N ALA A 330 11.30 8.49 29.21
CA ALA A 330 11.19 9.02 27.85
C ALA A 330 10.05 8.31 27.12
N GLU A 331 9.22 9.09 26.43
CA GLU A 331 8.06 8.58 25.69
C GLU A 331 8.34 8.68 24.20
N ASN A 332 8.23 7.56 23.49
CA ASN A 332 8.46 7.48 22.07
C ASN A 332 7.15 7.36 21.30
N LEU A 333 6.80 8.44 20.60
CA LEU A 333 5.74 8.47 19.61
C LEU A 333 6.30 8.05 18.25
N SER A 334 6.37 6.74 18.06
CA SER A 334 6.61 6.16 16.74
C SER A 334 5.26 6.09 16.03
N TYR A 335 5.05 6.92 15.00
CA TYR A 335 3.81 7.00 14.21
C TYR A 335 2.58 7.46 15.01
N GLY A 336 2.72 8.58 15.72
CA GLY A 336 1.58 9.24 16.32
C GLY A 336 0.66 9.87 15.26
N GLU A 337 -0.60 10.07 15.60
CA GLU A 337 -1.55 10.82 14.78
C GLU A 337 -2.21 11.89 15.64
N LEU A 338 -2.27 13.10 15.12
CA LEU A 338 -3.04 14.17 15.75
C LEU A 338 -4.41 14.26 15.08
N HIS A 339 -5.45 14.19 15.91
CA HIS A 339 -6.85 14.29 15.54
C HIS A 339 -7.51 15.49 16.20
N LEU A 340 -8.60 15.96 15.62
CA LEU A 340 -9.48 17.00 16.14
C LEU A 340 -10.90 16.44 16.29
N ILE A 341 -11.47 16.56 17.49
CA ILE A 341 -12.88 16.26 17.76
C ILE A 341 -13.69 17.55 17.70
N PHE A 342 -14.54 17.66 16.67
CA PHE A 342 -15.47 18.77 16.48
C PHE A 342 -16.80 18.46 17.17
N THR A 343 -17.11 19.19 18.23
CA THR A 343 -18.39 19.10 18.94
C THR A 343 -19.29 20.27 18.54
N SER A 344 -20.35 20.00 17.80
CA SER A 344 -21.34 21.01 17.42
C SER A 344 -22.25 21.43 18.58
N ALA A 345 -23.04 22.48 18.39
CA ALA A 345 -23.91 23.04 19.43
C ALA A 345 -24.97 22.06 19.97
N ASP A 346 -25.41 21.09 19.16
CA ASP A 346 -26.34 20.03 19.58
C ASP A 346 -25.65 18.85 20.29
N GLY A 347 -24.33 18.90 20.43
CA GLY A 347 -23.50 17.86 21.04
C GLY A 347 -23.00 16.78 20.08
N ARG A 348 -23.37 16.82 18.79
CA ARG A 348 -22.85 15.86 17.81
C ARG A 348 -21.36 16.05 17.61
N GLN A 349 -20.61 14.96 17.73
CA GLN A 349 -19.16 14.93 17.55
C GLN A 349 -18.76 14.42 16.17
N THR A 350 -17.65 14.92 15.64
CA THR A 350 -17.03 14.45 14.39
C THR A 350 -15.52 14.49 14.56
N THR A 351 -14.87 13.35 14.35
CA THR A 351 -13.41 13.22 14.45
C THR A 351 -12.79 13.46 13.08
N HIS A 352 -11.69 14.20 13.05
CA HIS A 352 -10.93 14.54 11.85
C HIS A 352 -9.45 14.34 12.11
N LYS A 353 -8.75 13.58 11.27
CA LYS A 353 -7.28 13.47 11.35
C LYS A 353 -6.68 14.76 10.81
N LEU A 354 -5.83 15.42 11.59
CA LEU A 354 -5.13 16.63 11.19
C LEU A 354 -3.84 16.29 10.44
N TYR A 355 -2.89 15.60 11.11
CA TYR A 355 -1.64 15.14 10.50
C TYR A 355 -0.98 14.02 11.32
N ASP A 356 0.05 13.41 10.74
CA ASP A 356 0.90 12.41 11.37
C ASP A 356 2.07 13.04 12.16
N LEU A 357 2.49 12.39 13.23
CA LEU A 357 3.66 12.72 14.03
C LEU A 357 4.67 11.57 13.96
N PHE A 358 5.74 11.78 13.21
CA PHE A 358 6.76 10.76 12.98
C PHE A 358 7.90 10.84 14.00
N ASN A 359 8.27 9.68 14.55
CA ASN A 359 9.50 9.43 15.29
C ASN A 359 9.87 10.51 16.33
N LYS A 360 8.94 10.79 17.24
CA LYS A 360 9.11 11.84 18.24
C LYS A 360 9.39 11.23 19.61
N THR A 361 10.59 11.45 20.12
CA THR A 361 10.95 11.08 21.50
C THR A 361 10.90 12.32 22.36
N LEU A 362 10.10 12.27 23.44
CA LEU A 362 10.01 13.36 24.39
C LEU A 362 10.58 12.92 25.74
N GLU A 363 11.70 13.53 26.13
CA GLU A 363 12.37 13.25 27.40
C GLU A 363 11.55 13.74 28.61
N PRO A 364 11.72 13.14 29.81
CA PRO A 364 11.03 13.57 31.03
C PRO A 364 11.18 15.07 31.30
N GLY A 365 10.07 15.74 31.60
CA GLY A 365 10.00 17.17 31.88
C GLY A 365 10.17 18.09 30.68
N LYS A 366 10.30 17.56 29.45
CA LYS A 366 10.36 18.36 28.23
C LYS A 366 8.98 18.68 27.69
N SER A 367 8.91 19.80 26.98
CA SER A 367 7.74 20.28 26.26
C SER A 367 8.17 20.76 24.89
N GLU A 368 7.38 20.44 23.88
CA GLU A 368 7.61 20.83 22.50
C GLU A 368 6.32 21.36 21.87
N THR A 369 6.45 22.41 21.05
CA THR A 369 5.34 22.90 20.23
C THR A 369 5.14 21.96 19.04
N LEU A 370 3.91 21.48 18.86
CA LEU A 370 3.51 20.67 17.71
C LEU A 370 3.01 21.55 16.56
N ASP A 371 2.33 22.64 16.88
CA ASP A 371 1.83 23.62 15.91
C ASP A 371 1.61 24.98 16.59
N ASP A 372 1.87 26.06 15.87
CA ASP A 372 1.60 27.45 16.27
C ASP A 372 1.16 28.30 15.08
N ASN A 373 0.51 27.68 14.09
CA ASN A 373 0.05 28.34 12.88
C ASN A 373 -1.45 28.65 12.91
N PRO A 374 -1.88 29.74 12.25
CA PRO A 374 -3.30 30.02 12.10
C PRO A 374 -3.94 29.12 11.03
N VAL A 375 -5.25 28.88 11.18
CA VAL A 375 -6.08 28.35 10.11
C VAL A 375 -6.16 29.37 8.98
N GLN A 376 -5.81 28.93 7.77
CA GLN A 376 -5.73 29.73 6.55
C GLN A 376 -6.64 29.16 5.47
N LYS A 377 -6.88 29.93 4.41
CA LYS A 377 -7.53 29.45 3.19
C LYS A 377 -6.54 29.47 2.03
N ARG A 378 -6.33 28.32 1.39
CA ARG A 378 -5.45 28.14 0.23
C ARG A 378 -6.12 27.25 -0.80
N GLY A 379 -6.10 27.61 -2.08
CA GLY A 379 -6.73 26.79 -3.14
C GLY A 379 -8.21 26.47 -2.86
N GLY A 380 -8.93 27.36 -2.17
CA GLY A 380 -10.33 27.16 -1.77
C GLY A 380 -10.55 26.30 -0.51
N GLN A 381 -9.52 25.66 0.05
CA GLN A 381 -9.61 24.81 1.24
C GLN A 381 -9.13 25.54 2.50
N TYR A 382 -9.68 25.15 3.66
CA TYR A 382 -9.24 25.64 4.96
C TYR A 382 -8.18 24.71 5.53
N VAL A 383 -6.97 25.21 5.74
CA VAL A 383 -5.77 24.43 6.04
C VAL A 383 -4.97 25.03 7.20
N ILE A 384 -4.13 24.21 7.83
CA ILE A 384 -3.06 24.66 8.71
C ILE A 384 -1.71 24.29 8.09
N TYR A 385 -0.72 25.17 8.23
CA TYR A 385 0.64 24.89 7.79
C TYR A 385 1.30 23.93 8.77
N HIS A 386 1.79 22.81 8.26
CA HIS A 386 2.51 21.80 9.05
C HIS A 386 3.56 21.14 8.16
N PRO A 387 4.84 21.53 8.25
CA PRO A 387 5.88 21.00 7.38
C PRO A 387 6.14 19.52 7.66
N VAL A 388 6.39 18.74 6.60
CA VAL A 388 6.70 17.32 6.69
C VAL A 388 8.06 17.10 6.05
N ASN A 389 9.03 16.58 6.82
CA ASN A 389 10.42 16.37 6.36
C ASN A 389 11.06 17.63 5.75
N ASP A 390 10.86 18.79 6.39
CA ASP A 390 11.33 20.11 5.95
C ASP A 390 10.71 20.61 4.62
N GLU A 391 9.69 19.95 4.08
CA GLU A 391 8.90 20.43 2.96
C GLU A 391 7.64 21.16 3.42
N ASP A 392 7.32 22.27 2.74
CA ASP A 392 6.09 23.01 2.98
C ASP A 392 4.87 22.11 2.76
N ALA A 393 4.08 21.89 3.81
CA ALA A 393 2.88 21.08 3.74
C ALA A 393 1.71 21.76 4.46
N TYR A 394 0.50 21.46 3.97
CA TYR A 394 -0.74 22.07 4.42
C TYR A 394 -1.77 20.99 4.68
N SER A 395 -2.25 20.91 5.91
CA SER A 395 -3.21 19.90 6.34
C SER A 395 -4.61 20.50 6.36
N PRO A 396 -5.64 19.87 5.75
CA PRO A 396 -7.02 20.30 5.88
C PRO A 396 -7.42 20.38 7.35
N PHE A 397 -7.90 21.54 7.80
CA PHE A 397 -8.23 21.75 9.20
C PHE A 397 -9.62 21.20 9.57
N PHE A 398 -10.60 21.36 8.66
CA PHE A 398 -11.96 20.89 8.87
C PHE A 398 -12.21 19.57 8.12
N PRO A 399 -13.04 18.67 8.69
CA PRO A 399 -13.48 17.47 7.98
C PRO A 399 -14.34 17.82 6.76
N GLU A 400 -14.27 16.96 5.75
CA GLU A 400 -15.09 17.09 4.55
C GLU A 400 -16.59 17.00 4.89
N GLY A 401 -17.40 17.86 4.27
CA GLY A 401 -18.86 17.86 4.46
C GLY A 401 -19.34 18.34 5.84
N LEU A 402 -18.49 19.02 6.62
CA LEU A 402 -18.90 19.61 7.89
C LEU A 402 -20.07 20.58 7.68
N ALA A 403 -21.09 20.50 8.53
CA ALA A 403 -22.22 21.41 8.46
C ALA A 403 -21.82 22.83 8.86
N VAL A 404 -22.52 23.84 8.35
CA VAL A 404 -22.30 25.23 8.78
C VAL A 404 -22.71 25.38 10.24
N GLY A 405 -21.83 25.96 11.07
CA GLY A 405 -22.11 26.14 12.49
C GLY A 405 -20.91 26.51 13.34
N LYS A 406 -21.14 26.62 14.65
CA LYS A 406 -20.09 26.84 15.65
C LYS A 406 -19.71 25.52 16.29
N TYR A 407 -18.42 25.29 16.46
CA TYR A 407 -17.84 24.06 16.97
C TYR A 407 -16.90 24.34 18.14
N ARG A 408 -16.97 23.50 19.17
CA ARG A 408 -15.88 23.31 20.13
C ARG A 408 -14.96 22.25 19.58
N ILE A 409 -13.66 22.52 19.54
CA ILE A 409 -12.67 21.66 18.91
C ILE A 409 -11.67 21.21 19.98
N ARG A 410 -11.52 19.90 20.12
CA ARG A 410 -10.57 19.28 21.03
C ARG A 410 -9.52 18.46 20.30
N PRO A 411 -8.23 18.82 20.41
CA PRO A 411 -7.12 17.98 19.97
C PRO A 411 -7.02 16.65 20.73
N VAL A 412 -6.65 15.60 19.99
CA VAL A 412 -6.42 14.25 20.51
C VAL A 412 -5.19 13.65 19.84
N LEU A 413 -4.27 13.12 20.61
CA LEU A 413 -3.11 12.39 20.13
C LEU A 413 -3.34 10.88 20.30
N THR A 414 -3.18 10.14 19.21
CA THR A 414 -3.14 8.67 19.18
C THR A 414 -1.79 8.19 18.66
N GLY A 415 -1.49 6.92 18.78
CA GLY A 415 -0.27 6.34 18.21
C GLY A 415 0.03 4.97 18.80
N PRO A 416 0.59 4.02 18.06
CA PRO A 416 0.64 2.59 18.43
C PRO A 416 1.38 2.26 19.73
N ASN A 417 2.25 3.14 20.22
CA ASN A 417 2.99 2.93 21.47
C ASN A 417 2.31 3.50 22.71
N LEU A 418 1.23 4.26 22.55
CA LEU A 418 0.45 4.79 23.67
C LEU A 418 -0.42 3.69 24.31
N LYS A 419 -0.86 3.87 25.55
CA LYS A 419 -1.82 2.93 26.18
C LYS A 419 -3.27 3.32 25.91
N SER A 420 -3.50 4.59 25.60
CA SER A 420 -4.79 5.19 25.31
C SER A 420 -4.58 6.53 24.61
N PRO A 421 -5.60 7.07 23.91
CA PRO A 421 -5.52 8.40 23.34
C PRO A 421 -5.28 9.48 24.42
N ILE A 422 -4.50 10.50 24.08
CA ILE A 422 -4.21 11.65 24.95
C ILE A 422 -5.06 12.83 24.46
N TYR A 423 -5.98 13.28 25.30
CA TYR A 423 -6.87 14.40 24.99
C TYR A 423 -6.28 15.69 25.55
N SER A 424 -6.44 16.80 24.83
CA SER A 424 -6.18 18.09 25.45
C SER A 424 -7.18 18.36 26.57
N ARG A 425 -6.72 19.09 27.59
CA ARG A 425 -7.58 19.56 28.69
C ARG A 425 -8.54 20.65 28.21
N ASP A 426 -8.02 21.55 27.37
CA ASP A 426 -8.72 22.72 26.87
C ASP A 426 -9.31 22.48 25.48
N GLU A 427 -10.24 23.33 25.08
CA GLU A 427 -10.89 23.35 23.76
C GLU A 427 -10.82 24.77 23.19
N ILE A 428 -10.80 24.88 21.86
CA ILE A 428 -11.04 26.15 21.17
C ILE A 428 -12.44 26.19 20.57
N GLU A 429 -12.93 27.38 20.26
CA GLU A 429 -14.18 27.58 19.53
C GLU A 429 -13.93 28.19 18.15
N MET A 430 -14.52 27.60 17.11
CA MET A 430 -14.42 28.13 15.74
C MET A 430 -15.73 27.96 14.97
N GLU A 431 -16.02 28.90 14.06
CA GLU A 431 -17.13 28.79 13.10
C GLU A 431 -16.66 28.04 11.84
N TYR A 432 -17.52 27.20 11.27
CA TYR A 432 -17.35 26.67 9.92
C TYR A 432 -18.45 27.21 8.99
N PRO A 433 -18.10 27.79 7.83
CA PRO A 433 -16.74 28.21 7.44
C PRO A 433 -16.23 29.36 8.34
N PRO A 434 -14.93 29.43 8.64
CA PRO A 434 -14.38 30.51 9.44
C PRO A 434 -14.35 31.82 8.64
N LYS A 435 -14.57 32.93 9.35
CA LYS A 435 -14.43 34.29 8.80
C LYS A 435 -12.97 34.74 8.89
N LEU A 436 -12.19 34.39 7.88
CA LEU A 436 -10.76 34.72 7.81
C LEU A 436 -10.52 36.18 7.35
N PRO A 437 -9.57 36.92 7.95
CA PRO A 437 -9.06 38.16 7.39
C PRO A 437 -8.32 37.90 6.08
N GLY A 438 -8.20 38.94 5.23
CA GLY A 438 -7.52 38.84 3.93
C GLY A 438 -6.06 38.39 4.01
N SER A 439 -5.38 38.60 5.15
CA SER A 439 -4.00 38.11 5.38
C SER A 439 -3.89 36.59 5.53
N LEU A 440 -4.99 35.89 5.78
CA LEU A 440 -5.05 34.42 5.90
C LEU A 440 -5.73 33.76 4.69
N ILE A 441 -5.92 34.51 3.60
CA ILE A 441 -6.52 34.02 2.36
C ILE A 441 -5.48 34.14 1.26
N GLU A 442 -4.97 33.01 0.81
CA GLU A 442 -4.13 32.91 -0.37
C GLU A 442 -4.92 32.35 -1.56
N PRO A 443 -4.50 32.69 -2.79
CA PRO A 443 -5.15 32.23 -4.02
C PRO A 443 -5.35 30.71 -4.12
#